data_AF-A0A968JHK6-F1
#
_entry.id   AF-A0A968JHK6-F1
#
_cell.length_a   1.000
_cell.length_b   1.000
_cell.length_c   1.000
_cell.angle_alpha   90.00
_cell.angle_beta   90.00
_cell.angle_gamma   90.00
#
_symmetry.space_group_name_H-M   'P 1'
#
loop_
_entity.id
_entity.type
_entity.pdbx_description
1 polymer ?
#
loop_
_entity_poly.entity_id
_entity_poly.type
_entity_poly.pdbx_seq_one_letter_code
_entity_poly.pdbx_strand_id
1 'polypeptide(L)'
;MRSDFKRLSATVLTGVVAVIVTLDALLDIFGLTRRGTTASVLQDVAFVLVNWGATLIALALLIGIISVSNSHIKRLRQRAPDWQYSIILLVGMFAVIIVGIIGIPDFSQGVPRFELQTLAEEPIRLFFRTFYEPLASSLLALLAFFSLSAMLRSTRQRNSEAWVIVITAVIVLFTQFAPIAALPYVSDTMRWINEYIVTAGARGLLIGVAIGTLVASIRVLLGFDQPYLDR
;
A
#
# COMPACT_ATOMS: atom_id res chain seq x y z
N MET A 1 29.08 -16.38 -6.34
CA MET A 1 29.48 -15.02 -6.79
C MET A 1 28.60 -14.43 -7.89
N ARG A 2 28.15 -15.16 -8.94
CA ARG A 2 27.13 -14.65 -9.90
C ARG A 2 25.67 -14.77 -9.43
N SER A 3 25.40 -15.53 -8.36
CA SER A 3 24.06 -15.75 -7.80
C SER A 3 23.60 -14.66 -6.83
N ASP A 4 24.51 -13.85 -6.29
CA ASP A 4 24.20 -12.82 -5.27
C ASP A 4 23.66 -11.53 -5.89
N PHE A 5 24.05 -11.22 -7.13
CA PHE A 5 23.65 -9.99 -7.83
C PHE A 5 22.13 -9.91 -8.09
N LYS A 6 21.49 -11.04 -8.38
CA LYS A 6 20.04 -11.11 -8.62
C LYS A 6 19.20 -10.94 -7.35
N ARG A 7 19.78 -11.22 -6.17
CA ARG A 7 19.15 -11.03 -4.87
C ARG A 7 19.30 -9.59 -4.39
N LEU A 8 20.45 -8.98 -4.68
CA LEU A 8 20.75 -7.58 -4.35
C LEU A 8 19.88 -6.59 -5.14
N SER A 9 19.63 -6.87 -6.42
CA SER A 9 18.86 -5.96 -7.28
C SER A 9 17.40 -5.81 -6.86
N ALA A 10 16.75 -6.90 -6.42
CA ALA A 10 15.33 -6.92 -6.07
C ALA A 10 15.01 -6.23 -4.73
N THR A 11 16.00 -6.05 -3.88
CA THR A 11 15.82 -5.51 -2.52
C THR A 11 16.30 -4.06 -2.42
N VAL A 12 17.34 -3.68 -3.17
CA VAL A 12 17.67 -2.27 -3.45
C VAL A 12 16.47 -1.59 -4.16
N LEU A 13 15.78 -2.34 -5.04
CA LEU A 13 14.48 -2.02 -5.62
C LEU A 13 13.48 -1.46 -4.60
N THR A 14 13.14 -2.29 -3.62
CA THR A 14 12.08 -2.01 -2.66
C THR A 14 12.46 -0.89 -1.71
N GLY A 15 13.75 -0.83 -1.33
CA GLY A 15 14.28 0.22 -0.50
C GLY A 15 14.27 1.58 -1.18
N VAL A 16 14.72 1.64 -2.43
CA VAL A 16 14.73 2.87 -3.24
C VAL A 16 13.31 3.36 -3.45
N VAL A 17 12.37 2.48 -3.79
CA VAL A 17 10.93 2.79 -3.94
C VAL A 17 10.32 3.36 -2.66
N ALA A 18 10.65 2.80 -1.49
CA ALA A 18 10.14 3.30 -0.23
C ALA A 18 10.65 4.72 0.09
N VAL A 19 11.92 5.00 -0.20
CA VAL A 19 12.54 6.34 -0.06
C VAL A 19 11.90 7.35 -1.02
N ILE A 20 11.63 6.93 -2.25
CA ILE A 20 11.00 7.74 -3.29
C ILE A 20 9.62 8.22 -2.89
N VAL A 21 8.76 7.29 -2.47
CA VAL A 21 7.37 7.59 -2.12
C VAL A 21 7.31 8.47 -0.87
N THR A 22 8.24 8.28 0.06
CA THR A 22 8.37 9.16 1.23
C THR A 22 8.92 10.52 0.88
N LEU A 23 9.81 10.64 -0.10
CA LEU A 23 10.37 11.92 -0.56
C LEU A 23 9.33 12.76 -1.32
N ASP A 24 8.52 12.13 -2.17
CA ASP A 24 7.41 12.78 -2.88
C ASP A 24 6.37 13.34 -1.90
N ALA A 25 5.97 12.52 -0.93
CA ALA A 25 5.12 12.95 0.19
C ALA A 25 5.76 14.08 1.01
N LEU A 26 7.09 14.09 1.17
CA LEU A 26 7.84 15.13 1.88
C LEU A 26 7.86 16.47 1.11
N LEU A 27 7.95 16.43 -0.21
CA LEU A 27 8.00 17.64 -1.03
C LEU A 27 6.64 18.35 -1.09
N ASP A 28 5.56 17.56 -1.11
CA ASP A 28 4.20 18.07 -0.94
C ASP A 28 3.93 18.61 0.48
N ILE A 29 4.55 18.02 1.52
CA ILE A 29 4.48 18.51 2.92
C ILE A 29 5.03 19.94 3.05
N PHE A 30 6.15 20.25 2.40
CA PHE A 30 6.80 21.56 2.55
C PHE A 30 6.23 22.63 1.62
N GLY A 31 5.21 22.31 0.81
CA GLY A 31 4.64 23.26 -0.16
C GLY A 31 5.64 23.72 -1.22
N LEU A 32 6.81 23.06 -1.31
CA LEU A 32 7.86 23.38 -2.27
C LEU A 32 7.42 23.09 -3.71
N THR A 33 6.34 22.32 -3.89
CA THR A 33 5.64 22.13 -5.16
C THR A 33 4.94 23.41 -5.64
N ARG A 34 4.57 24.35 -4.74
CA ARG A 34 3.95 25.64 -5.12
C ARG A 34 4.91 26.81 -4.95
N ARG A 35 5.47 27.21 -6.10
CA ARG A 35 5.92 28.56 -6.45
C ARG A 35 7.25 29.01 -5.82
N GLY A 36 8.36 28.60 -6.44
CA GLY A 36 9.67 29.22 -6.25
C GLY A 36 10.76 28.59 -7.12
N THR A 37 11.62 29.40 -7.73
CA THR A 37 12.68 28.99 -8.68
C THR A 37 13.82 28.14 -8.06
N THR A 38 13.84 27.96 -6.75
CA THR A 38 14.73 26.99 -6.05
C THR A 38 14.11 25.59 -5.90
N ALA A 39 12.84 25.42 -6.29
CA ALA A 39 12.13 24.13 -6.29
C ALA A 39 12.55 23.19 -7.42
N SER A 40 13.25 23.67 -8.46
CA SER A 40 13.58 22.86 -9.64
C SER A 40 14.50 21.69 -9.29
N VAL A 41 15.59 21.92 -8.56
CA VAL A 41 16.57 20.85 -8.28
C VAL A 41 15.98 19.74 -7.41
N LEU A 42 15.18 20.08 -6.40
CA LEU A 42 14.52 19.08 -5.55
C LEU A 42 13.44 18.31 -6.32
N GLN A 43 12.69 18.99 -7.18
CA GLN A 43 11.70 18.35 -8.06
C GLN A 43 12.37 17.45 -9.10
N ASP A 44 13.51 17.84 -9.65
CA ASP A 44 14.28 17.04 -10.60
C ASP A 44 14.83 15.78 -9.93
N VAL A 45 15.40 15.92 -8.73
CA VAL A 45 15.87 14.77 -7.93
C VAL A 45 14.71 13.85 -7.57
N ALA A 46 13.58 14.40 -7.13
CA ALA A 46 12.39 13.61 -6.83
C ALA A 46 11.85 12.90 -8.06
N PHE A 47 11.77 13.58 -9.19
CA PHE A 47 11.33 13.01 -10.46
C PHE A 47 12.24 11.87 -10.91
N VAL A 48 13.56 12.07 -10.85
CA VAL A 48 14.55 11.02 -11.18
C VAL A 48 14.35 9.84 -10.26
N LEU A 49 14.30 10.08 -8.94
CA LEU A 49 14.06 9.05 -7.94
C LEU A 49 12.74 8.32 -8.24
N VAL A 50 11.60 9.00 -8.35
CA VAL A 50 10.29 8.44 -8.72
C VAL A 50 10.35 7.57 -9.97
N ASN A 51 11.02 8.03 -11.02
CA ASN A 51 11.14 7.28 -12.26
C ASN A 51 12.01 6.01 -12.10
N TRP A 52 13.11 6.09 -11.34
CA TRP A 52 13.84 4.89 -10.92
C TRP A 52 12.91 3.96 -10.16
N GLY A 53 12.22 4.43 -9.13
CA GLY A 53 11.27 3.63 -8.35
C GLY A 53 10.22 2.93 -9.20
N ALA A 54 9.60 3.64 -10.13
CA ALA A 54 8.62 3.07 -11.06
C ALA A 54 9.24 1.93 -11.91
N THR A 55 10.45 2.15 -12.44
CA THR A 55 11.20 1.14 -13.19
C THR A 55 11.52 -0.07 -12.32
N LEU A 56 11.93 0.20 -11.09
CA LEU A 56 12.26 -0.81 -10.10
C LEU A 56 11.00 -1.62 -9.71
N ILE A 57 9.86 -0.99 -9.44
CA ILE A 57 8.57 -1.66 -9.19
C ILE A 57 8.17 -2.54 -10.38
N ALA A 58 8.32 -2.05 -11.61
CA ALA A 58 7.99 -2.82 -12.80
C ALA A 58 8.82 -4.12 -12.89
N LEU A 59 10.12 -4.04 -12.63
CA LEU A 59 10.99 -5.22 -12.55
C LEU A 59 10.61 -6.14 -11.37
N ALA A 60 10.30 -5.57 -10.21
CA ALA A 60 9.90 -6.30 -9.01
C ALA A 60 8.65 -7.13 -9.28
N LEU A 61 7.65 -6.51 -9.92
CA LEU A 61 6.39 -7.12 -10.28
C LEU A 61 6.60 -8.28 -11.26
N LEU A 62 7.47 -8.12 -12.24
CA LEU A 62 7.81 -9.20 -13.18
C LEU A 62 8.46 -10.39 -12.46
N ILE A 63 9.43 -10.12 -11.56
CA ILE A 63 10.04 -11.16 -10.73
C ILE A 63 9.01 -11.81 -9.80
N GLY A 64 8.10 -11.02 -9.23
CA GLY A 64 7.02 -11.48 -8.37
C GLY A 64 6.09 -12.46 -9.08
N ILE A 65 5.64 -12.11 -10.29
CA ILE A 65 4.82 -12.99 -11.14
C ILE A 65 5.54 -14.31 -11.42
N ILE A 66 6.83 -14.25 -11.79
CA ILE A 66 7.62 -15.47 -12.05
C ILE A 66 7.77 -16.32 -10.78
N SER A 67 8.02 -15.69 -9.63
CA SER A 67 8.20 -16.37 -8.35
C SER A 67 6.92 -17.09 -7.90
N VAL A 68 5.79 -16.39 -7.93
CA VAL A 68 4.47 -16.95 -7.60
C VAL A 68 4.13 -18.06 -8.59
N SER A 69 4.31 -17.82 -9.88
CA SER A 69 4.08 -18.84 -10.92
C SER A 69 4.88 -20.12 -10.64
N ASN A 70 6.19 -20.01 -10.44
CA ASN A 70 7.05 -21.17 -10.23
C ASN A 70 6.70 -21.94 -8.96
N SER A 71 6.41 -21.24 -7.86
CA SER A 71 6.06 -21.89 -6.59
C SER A 71 4.74 -22.66 -6.68
N HIS A 72 3.73 -22.09 -7.34
CA HIS A 72 2.42 -22.72 -7.50
C HIS A 72 2.39 -23.78 -8.60
N ILE A 73 3.13 -23.61 -9.70
CA ILE A 73 3.32 -24.66 -10.71
C ILE A 73 4.04 -25.87 -10.08
N LYS A 74 5.05 -25.64 -9.23
CA LYS A 74 5.72 -26.73 -8.50
C LYS A 74 4.74 -27.47 -7.59
N ARG A 75 3.91 -26.75 -6.81
CA ARG A 75 2.86 -27.36 -5.98
C ARG A 75 1.87 -28.19 -6.80
N LEU A 76 1.47 -27.70 -7.98
CA LEU A 76 0.58 -28.40 -8.90
C LEU A 76 1.22 -29.70 -9.42
N ARG A 77 2.48 -29.63 -9.88
CA ARG A 77 3.22 -30.81 -10.37
C ARG A 77 3.44 -31.85 -9.28
N GLN A 78 3.68 -31.40 -8.05
CA GLN A 78 3.92 -32.27 -6.90
C GLN A 78 2.65 -32.76 -6.20
N ARG A 79 1.45 -32.34 -6.66
CA ARG A 79 0.15 -32.63 -6.03
C ARG A 79 0.18 -32.36 -4.52
N ALA A 80 0.80 -31.25 -4.12
CA ALA A 80 0.87 -30.84 -2.73
C ALA A 80 -0.55 -30.67 -2.13
N PRO A 81 -0.71 -30.72 -0.79
CA PRO A 81 -1.97 -30.37 -0.14
C PRO A 81 -2.49 -29.04 -0.69
N ASP A 82 -3.79 -28.96 -0.97
CA ASP A 82 -4.45 -27.74 -1.46
C ASP A 82 -3.99 -27.26 -2.87
N TRP A 83 -3.42 -28.15 -3.70
CA TRP A 83 -2.94 -27.81 -5.04
C TRP A 83 -4.04 -27.23 -5.95
N GLN A 84 -5.31 -27.56 -5.72
CA GLN A 84 -6.45 -27.05 -6.50
C GLN A 84 -6.56 -25.53 -6.41
N TYR A 85 -6.33 -24.95 -5.23
CA TYR A 85 -6.32 -23.50 -5.04
C TYR A 85 -5.16 -22.82 -5.78
N SER A 86 -4.07 -23.56 -6.05
CA SER A 86 -2.97 -23.05 -6.87
C SER A 86 -3.40 -22.84 -8.33
N ILE A 87 -4.34 -23.64 -8.84
CA ILE A 87 -4.92 -23.40 -10.19
C ILE A 87 -5.72 -22.10 -10.18
N ILE A 88 -6.60 -21.93 -9.20
CA ILE A 88 -7.45 -20.74 -9.08
C ILE A 88 -6.59 -19.48 -9.02
N LEU A 89 -5.51 -19.50 -8.23
CA LEU A 89 -4.57 -18.39 -8.15
C LEU A 89 -3.89 -18.09 -9.48
N LEU A 90 -3.33 -19.10 -10.15
CA LEU A 90 -2.62 -18.91 -11.43
C LEU A 90 -3.58 -18.39 -12.50
N VAL A 91 -4.75 -19.00 -12.63
CA VAL A 91 -5.78 -18.57 -13.59
C VAL A 91 -6.23 -17.14 -13.29
N GLY A 92 -6.53 -16.82 -12.04
CA GLY A 92 -6.93 -15.47 -11.63
C GLY A 92 -5.85 -14.42 -11.90
N MET A 93 -4.60 -14.72 -11.57
CA MET A 93 -3.45 -13.84 -11.82
C MET A 93 -3.30 -13.54 -13.32
N PHE A 94 -3.26 -14.57 -14.17
CA PHE A 94 -3.14 -14.37 -15.61
C PHE A 94 -4.39 -13.72 -16.21
N ALA A 95 -5.59 -14.04 -15.71
CA ALA A 95 -6.82 -13.39 -16.15
C ALA A 95 -6.78 -11.88 -15.88
N VAL A 96 -6.39 -11.44 -14.68
CA VAL A 96 -6.26 -10.01 -14.34
C VAL A 96 -5.20 -9.32 -15.20
N ILE A 97 -4.05 -9.97 -15.44
CA ILE A 97 -2.99 -9.42 -16.30
C ILE A 97 -3.48 -9.27 -17.74
N ILE A 98 -4.09 -10.32 -18.30
CA ILE A 98 -4.59 -10.33 -19.68
C ILE A 98 -5.69 -9.29 -19.86
N VAL A 99 -6.68 -9.27 -18.95
CA VAL A 99 -7.77 -8.29 -18.97
C VAL A 99 -7.25 -6.86 -18.78
N GLY A 100 -6.24 -6.67 -17.92
CA GLY A 100 -5.58 -5.38 -17.75
C GLY A 100 -4.86 -4.87 -18.99
N ILE A 101 -4.26 -5.77 -19.79
CA ILE A 101 -3.53 -5.40 -21.02
C ILE A 101 -4.48 -5.19 -22.21
N ILE A 102 -5.48 -6.06 -22.36
CA ILE A 102 -6.37 -6.10 -23.53
C ILE A 102 -7.55 -5.13 -23.36
N GLY A 103 -7.88 -4.76 -22.12
CA GLY A 103 -9.09 -3.99 -21.82
C GLY A 103 -10.34 -4.87 -21.75
N ILE A 104 -11.40 -4.35 -21.13
CA ILE A 104 -12.74 -4.95 -21.21
C ILE A 104 -13.42 -4.33 -22.43
N PRO A 105 -13.93 -5.13 -23.39
CA PRO A 105 -14.61 -4.59 -24.55
C PRO A 105 -15.84 -3.77 -24.12
N ASP A 106 -15.89 -2.52 -24.57
CA ASP A 106 -17.10 -1.69 -24.42
C ASP A 106 -18.14 -2.12 -25.45
N PHE A 107 -19.32 -2.50 -24.97
CA PHE A 107 -20.46 -2.92 -25.79
C PHE A 107 -21.49 -1.80 -25.98
N SER A 108 -21.22 -0.58 -25.50
CA SER A 108 -22.14 0.57 -25.55
C SER A 108 -22.60 0.95 -26.97
N GLN A 109 -21.80 0.65 -28.00
CA GLN A 109 -22.11 0.97 -29.40
C GLN A 109 -22.38 -0.24 -30.30
N GLY A 110 -22.65 -1.42 -29.73
CA GLY A 110 -23.04 -2.63 -30.49
C GLY A 110 -21.93 -3.28 -31.33
N VAL A 111 -20.74 -2.68 -31.38
CA VAL A 111 -19.52 -3.25 -31.97
C VAL A 111 -18.46 -3.32 -30.87
N PRO A 112 -17.95 -4.52 -30.51
CA PRO A 112 -16.91 -4.63 -29.48
C PRO A 112 -15.64 -3.94 -29.98
N ARG A 113 -15.28 -2.83 -29.33
CA ARG A 113 -14.01 -2.15 -29.57
C ARG A 113 -13.04 -2.55 -28.47
N PHE A 114 -11.91 -3.11 -28.89
CA PHE A 114 -10.76 -3.35 -28.03
C PHE A 114 -9.82 -2.16 -28.21
N GLU A 115 -9.93 -1.18 -27.34
CA GLU A 115 -8.89 -0.16 -27.24
C GLU A 115 -7.72 -0.77 -26.47
N LEU A 116 -6.53 -0.83 -27.08
CA LEU A 116 -5.28 -1.13 -26.39
C LEU A 116 -5.01 0.00 -25.39
N GLN A 117 -5.70 -0.04 -24.27
CA GLN A 117 -5.51 0.89 -23.19
C GLN A 117 -4.23 0.48 -22.46
N THR A 118 -3.43 1.46 -22.06
CA THR A 118 -2.41 1.24 -21.05
C THR A 118 -3.06 0.56 -19.85
N LEU A 119 -2.35 -0.36 -19.18
CA LEU A 119 -2.75 -1.13 -17.98
C LEU A 119 -3.50 -0.36 -16.88
N ALA A 120 -3.61 0.97 -16.98
CA ALA A 120 -3.94 1.87 -15.91
C ALA A 120 -5.43 2.14 -15.66
N GLU A 121 -6.37 2.09 -16.61
CA GLU A 121 -7.53 3.00 -16.40
C GLU A 121 -8.90 2.38 -16.06
N GLU A 122 -9.28 1.19 -16.52
CA GLU A 122 -10.63 0.65 -16.25
C GLU A 122 -10.63 -0.76 -15.61
N PRO A 123 -10.04 -1.81 -16.21
CA PRO A 123 -10.25 -3.18 -15.73
C PRO A 123 -9.55 -3.47 -14.39
N ILE A 124 -8.35 -2.92 -14.20
CA ILE A 124 -7.62 -3.05 -12.93
C ILE A 124 -8.33 -2.27 -11.82
N ARG A 125 -8.91 -1.11 -12.14
CA ARG A 125 -9.70 -0.30 -11.19
C ARG A 125 -10.95 -1.05 -10.73
N LEU A 126 -11.63 -1.75 -11.64
CA LEU A 126 -12.75 -2.61 -11.30
C LEU A 126 -12.32 -3.73 -10.34
N PHE A 127 -11.25 -4.46 -10.67
CA PHE A 127 -10.71 -5.48 -9.78
C PHE A 127 -10.37 -4.91 -8.39
N PHE A 128 -9.73 -3.75 -8.36
CA PHE A 128 -9.35 -3.06 -7.13
C PHE A 128 -10.58 -2.70 -6.28
N ARG A 129 -11.59 -2.07 -6.86
CA ARG A 129 -12.83 -1.70 -6.14
C ARG A 129 -13.66 -2.89 -5.71
N THR A 130 -13.72 -3.94 -6.53
CA THR A 130 -14.56 -5.11 -6.25
C THR A 130 -13.92 -6.05 -5.25
N PHE A 131 -12.61 -6.29 -5.33
CA PHE A 131 -11.94 -7.29 -4.50
C PHE A 131 -11.00 -6.67 -3.48
N TYR A 132 -10.13 -5.75 -3.89
CA TYR A 132 -9.10 -5.21 -3.01
C TYR A 132 -9.67 -4.28 -1.93
N GLU A 133 -10.51 -3.30 -2.29
CA GLU A 133 -11.08 -2.33 -1.35
C GLU A 133 -11.91 -2.99 -0.23
N PRO A 134 -12.82 -3.96 -0.51
CA PRO A 134 -13.56 -4.65 0.55
C PRO A 134 -12.65 -5.50 1.45
N LEU A 135 -11.65 -6.19 0.88
CA LEU A 135 -10.69 -6.96 1.67
C LEU A 135 -9.85 -6.05 2.57
N ALA A 136 -9.33 -4.95 2.04
CA ALA A 136 -8.57 -3.97 2.80
C ALA A 136 -9.43 -3.33 3.91
N SER A 137 -10.67 -2.96 3.61
CA SER A 137 -11.58 -2.40 4.62
C SER A 137 -11.95 -3.42 5.70
N SER A 138 -12.09 -4.70 5.38
CA SER A 138 -12.31 -5.76 6.38
C SER A 138 -11.12 -5.91 7.33
N LEU A 139 -9.89 -5.83 6.82
CA LEU A 139 -8.67 -5.86 7.64
C LEU A 139 -8.55 -4.61 8.51
N LEU A 140 -8.84 -3.43 7.95
CA LEU A 140 -8.87 -2.18 8.71
C LEU A 140 -9.97 -2.19 9.79
N ALA A 141 -11.14 -2.77 9.50
CA ALA A 141 -12.22 -2.95 10.46
C ALA A 141 -11.81 -3.89 11.60
N LEU A 142 -11.12 -4.99 11.29
CA LEU A 142 -10.55 -5.88 12.31
C LEU A 142 -9.51 -5.16 13.18
N LEU A 143 -8.60 -4.39 12.57
CA LEU A 143 -7.62 -3.58 13.30
C LEU A 143 -8.30 -2.54 14.20
N ALA A 144 -9.32 -1.84 13.71
CA ALA A 144 -10.10 -0.90 14.49
C ALA A 144 -10.83 -1.60 15.66
N PHE A 145 -11.44 -2.75 15.41
CA PHE A 145 -12.11 -3.56 16.44
C PHE A 145 -11.14 -4.07 17.51
N PHE A 146 -9.97 -4.57 17.13
CA PHE A 146 -8.95 -5.00 18.08
C PHE A 146 -8.35 -3.83 18.85
N SER A 147 -8.14 -2.68 18.20
CA SER A 147 -7.69 -1.45 18.84
C SER A 147 -8.69 -0.98 19.89
N LEU A 148 -9.98 -0.92 19.54
CA LEU A 148 -11.06 -0.59 20.48
C LEU A 148 -11.12 -1.60 21.63
N SER A 149 -11.01 -2.90 21.34
CA SER A 149 -10.98 -3.95 22.37
C SER A 149 -9.80 -3.79 23.33
N ALA A 150 -8.63 -3.39 22.82
CA ALA A 150 -7.45 -3.09 23.62
C ALA A 150 -7.65 -1.83 24.49
N MET A 151 -8.26 -0.77 23.94
CA MET A 151 -8.61 0.44 24.69
C MET A 151 -9.58 0.11 25.84
N LEU A 152 -10.64 -0.64 25.59
CA LEU A 152 -11.61 -1.06 26.61
C LEU A 152 -10.99 -1.97 27.67
N ARG A 153 -10.03 -2.82 27.27
CA ARG A 153 -9.25 -3.63 28.23
C ARG A 153 -8.31 -2.75 29.05
N SER A 154 -7.70 -1.73 28.45
CA SER A 154 -6.80 -0.78 29.12
C SER A 154 -7.52 0.07 30.16
N THR A 155 -8.75 0.53 29.89
CA THR A 155 -9.55 1.29 30.88
C THR A 155 -9.94 0.45 32.09
N ARG A 156 -10.13 -0.87 31.93
CA ARG A 156 -10.40 -1.78 33.04
C ARG A 156 -9.22 -1.91 34.02
N GLN A 157 -7.99 -1.61 33.59
CA GLN A 157 -6.82 -1.58 34.47
C GLN A 157 -6.76 -0.33 35.37
N ARG A 158 -7.78 0.53 35.32
CA ARG A 158 -7.98 1.73 36.17
C ARG A 158 -6.87 2.78 36.07
N ASN A 159 -6.15 2.83 34.96
CA ASN A 159 -5.23 3.94 34.70
C ASN A 159 -6.03 5.19 34.28
N SER A 160 -5.80 6.31 34.96
CA SER A 160 -6.43 7.61 34.66
C SER A 160 -6.16 8.05 33.22
N GLU A 161 -4.99 7.72 32.67
CA GLU A 161 -4.60 8.02 31.29
C GLU A 161 -5.46 7.32 30.24
N ALA A 162 -5.91 6.08 30.51
CA ALA A 162 -6.73 5.32 29.57
C ALA A 162 -8.11 5.97 29.35
N TRP A 163 -8.65 6.62 30.38
CA TRP A 163 -9.92 7.37 30.27
C TRP A 163 -9.80 8.60 29.38
N VAL A 164 -8.65 9.28 29.39
CA VAL A 164 -8.41 10.43 28.49
C VAL A 164 -8.49 9.96 27.04
N ILE A 165 -7.82 8.87 26.68
CA ILE A 165 -7.83 8.31 25.33
C ILE A 165 -9.26 7.96 24.89
N VAL A 166 -10.02 7.27 25.74
CA VAL A 166 -11.39 6.85 25.41
C VAL A 166 -12.32 8.05 25.25
N ILE A 167 -12.26 9.04 26.15
CA ILE A 167 -13.07 10.26 26.05
C ILE A 167 -12.72 11.01 24.76
N THR A 168 -11.43 11.18 24.45
CA THR A 168 -10.99 11.82 23.21
C THR A 168 -11.49 11.06 21.98
N ALA A 169 -11.38 9.73 21.96
CA ALA A 169 -11.87 8.90 20.85
C ALA A 169 -13.38 9.05 20.66
N VAL A 170 -14.16 9.03 21.74
CA VAL A 170 -15.62 9.22 21.69
C VAL A 170 -15.95 10.61 21.16
N ILE A 171 -15.30 11.67 21.63
CA ILE A 171 -15.51 13.03 21.14
C ILE A 171 -15.26 13.10 19.63
N VAL A 172 -14.12 12.56 19.16
CA VAL A 172 -13.77 12.56 17.73
C VAL A 172 -14.74 11.73 16.88
N LEU A 173 -15.33 10.66 17.43
CA LEU A 173 -16.38 9.91 16.74
C LEU A 173 -17.68 10.71 16.62
N PHE A 174 -18.07 11.42 17.68
CA PHE A 174 -19.25 12.28 17.65
C PHE A 174 -19.13 13.43 16.66
N THR A 175 -17.94 14.01 16.50
CA THR A 175 -17.74 15.11 15.53
C THR A 175 -17.87 14.67 14.08
N GLN A 176 -17.77 13.37 13.78
CA GLN A 176 -17.96 12.82 12.43
C GLN A 176 -19.43 12.52 12.10
N PHE A 177 -20.34 12.60 13.07
CA PHE A 177 -21.77 12.39 12.84
C PHE A 177 -22.34 13.53 11.99
N ALA A 178 -23.00 13.20 10.87
CA ALA A 178 -23.34 14.17 9.81
C ALA A 178 -24.06 15.46 10.28
N PRO A 179 -25.05 15.42 11.20
CA PRO A 179 -25.68 16.63 11.73
C PRO A 179 -24.73 17.54 12.52
N ILE A 180 -23.77 16.95 13.24
CA ILE A 180 -22.80 17.67 14.07
C ILE A 180 -21.67 18.23 13.20
N ALA A 181 -21.22 17.45 12.22
CA ALA A 181 -20.18 17.81 11.28
C ALA A 181 -20.56 19.03 10.40
N ALA A 182 -21.85 19.27 10.19
CA ALA A 182 -22.36 20.39 9.40
C ALA A 182 -22.34 21.75 10.13
N LEU A 183 -22.11 21.77 11.44
CA LEU A 183 -21.99 23.02 12.19
C LEU A 183 -20.71 23.76 11.76
N PRO A 184 -20.77 25.08 11.43
CA PRO A 184 -19.64 25.80 10.83
C PRO A 184 -18.36 25.73 11.68
N TYR A 185 -18.48 25.95 12.99
CA TYR A 185 -17.33 25.86 13.91
C TYR A 185 -16.75 24.43 14.03
N VAL A 186 -17.60 23.40 13.96
CA VAL A 186 -17.15 22.00 14.03
C VAL A 186 -16.48 21.60 12.72
N SER A 187 -17.05 21.99 11.58
CA SER A 187 -16.52 21.69 10.24
C SER A 187 -15.13 22.27 10.03
N ASP A 188 -14.92 23.56 10.36
CA ASP A 188 -13.62 24.22 10.22
C ASP A 188 -12.57 23.60 11.14
N THR A 189 -12.95 23.29 12.38
CA THR A 189 -12.06 22.64 13.35
C THR A 189 -11.67 21.23 12.88
N MET A 190 -12.65 20.42 12.43
CA MET A 190 -12.38 19.09 11.92
C MET A 190 -11.53 19.12 10.65
N ARG A 191 -11.75 20.10 9.77
CA ARG A 191 -10.92 20.29 8.58
C ARG A 191 -9.46 20.57 8.96
N TRP A 192 -9.23 21.49 9.89
CA TRP A 192 -7.88 21.78 10.39
C TRP A 192 -7.23 20.55 11.04
N ILE A 193 -7.96 19.81 11.89
CA ILE A 193 -7.44 18.58 12.50
C ILE A 193 -7.05 17.56 11.43
N ASN A 194 -7.91 17.35 10.43
CA ASN A 194 -7.64 16.38 9.37
C ASN A 194 -6.45 16.82 8.50
N GLU A 195 -6.42 18.09 8.07
CA GLU A 195 -5.41 18.62 7.15
C GLU A 195 -4.01 18.72 7.77
N TYR A 196 -3.90 18.95 9.08
CA TYR A 196 -2.61 19.13 9.75
C TYR A 196 -2.24 17.96 10.66
N ILE A 197 -3.11 17.54 11.58
CA ILE A 197 -2.76 16.54 12.61
C ILE A 197 -2.87 15.12 12.06
N VAL A 198 -4.01 14.77 11.49
CA VAL A 198 -4.26 13.40 11.00
C VAL A 198 -3.35 13.07 9.83
N THR A 199 -3.22 13.99 8.87
CA THR A 199 -2.27 13.86 7.76
C THR A 199 -0.83 13.76 8.25
N ALA A 200 -0.38 14.58 9.21
CA ALA A 200 0.97 14.48 9.76
C ALA A 200 1.21 13.12 10.44
N GLY A 201 0.24 12.63 11.21
CA GLY A 201 0.31 11.30 11.81
C GLY A 201 0.39 10.18 10.78
N ALA A 202 -0.47 10.23 9.75
CA ALA A 202 -0.45 9.27 8.64
C ALA A 202 0.90 9.28 7.90
N ARG A 203 1.45 10.47 7.65
CA ARG A 203 2.77 10.64 7.01
C ARG A 203 3.90 10.08 7.88
N GLY A 204 3.89 10.37 9.19
CA GLY A 204 4.86 9.80 10.13
C GLY A 204 4.81 8.27 10.16
N LEU A 205 3.61 7.68 10.12
CA LEU A 205 3.42 6.24 10.01
C LEU A 205 4.00 5.69 8.71
N LEU A 206 3.73 6.33 7.57
CA LEU A 206 4.28 5.91 6.27
C LEU A 206 5.81 5.94 6.26
N ILE A 207 6.42 6.97 6.85
CA ILE A 207 7.88 7.05 7.01
C ILE A 207 8.39 5.91 7.90
N GLY A 208 7.72 5.65 9.03
CA GLY A 208 8.06 4.54 9.92
C GLY A 208 8.00 3.18 9.21
N VAL A 209 6.97 2.94 8.41
CA VAL A 209 6.82 1.72 7.60
C VAL A 209 7.91 1.64 6.53
N ALA A 210 8.24 2.74 5.85
CA ALA A 210 9.31 2.80 4.87
C ALA A 210 10.67 2.44 5.50
N ILE A 211 11.00 3.01 6.66
CA ILE A 211 12.24 2.69 7.38
C ILE A 211 12.23 1.25 7.89
N GLY A 212 11.12 0.77 8.44
CA GLY A 212 10.99 -0.61 8.91
C GLY A 212 11.19 -1.64 7.80
N THR A 213 10.62 -1.39 6.63
CA THR A 213 10.79 -2.25 5.45
C THR A 213 12.20 -2.18 4.88
N LEU A 214 12.86 -1.01 4.91
CA LEU A 214 14.28 -0.85 4.57
C LEU A 214 15.19 -1.67 5.50
N VAL A 215 14.98 -1.58 6.81
CA VAL A 215 15.77 -2.32 7.81
C VAL A 215 15.59 -3.83 7.64
N ALA A 216 14.35 -4.30 7.47
CA ALA A 216 14.07 -5.70 7.22
C ALA A 216 14.74 -6.20 5.92
N SER A 217 14.69 -5.38 4.88
CA SER A 217 15.34 -5.64 3.59
C SER A 217 16.86 -5.78 3.74
N ILE A 218 17.51 -4.89 4.49
CA ILE A 218 18.95 -4.95 4.76
C ILE A 218 19.32 -6.18 5.59
N ARG A 219 18.55 -6.53 6.62
CA ARG A 219 18.82 -7.70 7.47
C ARG A 219 18.81 -9.00 6.68
N VAL A 220 17.84 -9.16 5.76
CA VAL A 220 17.78 -10.30 4.85
C VAL A 220 18.99 -10.32 3.91
N LEU A 221 19.41 -9.16 3.38
CA LEU A 221 20.57 -9.06 2.47
C LEU A 221 21.90 -9.40 3.14
N LEU A 222 22.11 -8.92 4.37
CA LEU A 222 23.31 -9.21 5.15
C LEU A 222 23.30 -10.64 5.71
N GLY A 223 22.22 -11.40 5.48
CA GLY A 223 22.10 -12.79 5.90
C GLY A 223 21.87 -12.96 7.40
N PHE A 224 21.48 -11.89 8.10
CA PHE A 224 21.07 -11.96 9.51
C PHE A 224 19.74 -12.71 9.66
N ASP A 225 18.82 -12.52 8.70
CA ASP A 225 17.56 -13.25 8.64
C ASP A 225 17.61 -14.25 7.47
N GLN A 226 17.77 -15.55 7.76
CA GLN A 226 17.81 -16.62 6.76
C GLN A 226 16.51 -17.44 6.78
N PRO A 227 15.49 -17.09 5.97
CA PRO A 227 14.16 -17.72 6.04
C PRO A 227 14.12 -19.19 5.59
N TYR A 228 15.25 -19.80 5.22
CA TYR A 228 15.31 -21.14 4.63
C TYR A 228 16.27 -22.12 5.33
N LEU A 229 16.95 -21.74 6.43
CA LEU A 229 17.88 -22.66 7.12
C LEU A 229 17.22 -23.58 8.17
N ASP A 230 15.95 -23.39 8.50
CA ASP A 230 15.23 -24.26 9.47
C ASP A 230 14.52 -25.46 8.82
N ARG A 231 15.06 -26.04 7.74
CA ARG A 231 14.57 -27.32 7.17
C ARG A 231 15.68 -28.23 6.70
#